data_AF-A0A1F6DMB2-F1
#
_entry.id   AF-A0A1F6DMB2-F1
#
_cell.length_a   1.000
_cell.length_b   1.000
_cell.length_c   1.000
_cell.angle_alpha   90.00
_cell.angle_beta   90.00
_cell.angle_gamma   90.00
#
_symmetry.space_group_name_H-M   'P 1'
#
loop_
_entity.id
_entity.type
_entity.pdbx_description
1 polymer ?
#
loop_
_entity_poly.entity_id
_entity_poly.type
_entity_poly.pdbx_seq_one_letter_code
_entity_poly.pdbx_strand_id
1 'polypeptide(L)' 'MVNEINKNESSNDRFKRLGTLRTNAVLQKLKVLGNCSNRQAYAYDEDDVDKIFSEIERRVKEVKAKFHFPKKRDFKL' A
#
# COMPACT_ATOMS: atom_id res chain seq x y z
N MET A 1 0.41 19.98 8.17
CA MET A 1 1.69 20.20 8.89
C MET A 1 2.41 18.88 9.14
N VAL A 2 3.03 18.25 8.13
CA VAL A 2 3.92 17.06 8.29
C VAL A 2 5.00 16.96 7.20
N ASN A 3 5.42 18.09 6.60
CA ASN A 3 6.35 18.08 5.45
C ASN A 3 7.71 18.74 5.71
N GLU A 4 8.05 19.11 6.95
CA GLU A 4 9.40 19.59 7.24
C GLU A 4 10.39 18.43 7.38
N ILE A 5 11.45 18.47 6.57
CA ILE A 5 12.57 17.53 6.66
C ILE A 5 13.53 18.06 7.72
N ASN A 6 13.51 17.45 8.91
CA ASN A 6 14.52 17.72 9.93
C ASN A 6 15.79 16.90 9.62
N LYS A 7 16.91 17.57 9.33
CA LYS A 7 18.19 16.91 9.03
C LYS A 7 18.74 16.07 10.20
N ASN A 8 18.26 16.29 11.43
CA ASN A 8 18.65 15.56 12.63
C ASN A 8 17.58 14.55 13.12
N GLU A 9 16.63 14.16 12.27
CA GLU A 9 15.59 13.18 12.66
C GLU A 9 16.18 11.79 12.99
N SER A 10 15.62 11.12 14.00
CA SER A 10 15.98 9.73 14.29
C SER A 10 15.47 8.78 13.20
N SER A 11 16.07 7.60 13.09
CA SER A 11 15.60 6.57 12.15
C SER A 11 14.14 6.16 12.38
N ASN A 12 13.70 6.15 13.64
CA ASN A 12 12.32 5.88 14.03
C ASN A 12 11.36 7.01 13.63
N ASP A 13 11.75 8.26 13.86
CA ASP A 13 10.90 9.41 13.49
C ASP A 13 10.78 9.54 11.98
N ARG A 14 11.89 9.31 11.25
CA ARG A 14 11.88 9.20 9.80
C ARG A 14 10.95 8.10 9.31
N PHE A 15 10.98 6.93 9.95
CA PHE A 15 10.08 5.83 9.60
C PHE A 15 8.61 6.22 9.79
N LYS A 16 8.27 6.80 10.94
CA LYS A 16 6.89 7.26 11.21
C LYS A 16 6.45 8.34 10.23
N ARG A 17 7.29 9.35 9.97
CA ARG A 17 6.98 10.45 9.03
C ARG A 17 6.74 9.93 7.62
N LEU A 18 7.70 9.15 7.08
CA LEU A 18 7.59 8.60 5.73
C LEU A 18 6.48 7.56 5.62
N GLY A 19 6.30 6.72 6.64
CA GLY A 19 5.22 5.74 6.72
C GLY A 19 3.85 6.42 6.65
N THR A 20 3.60 7.42 7.49
CA THR A 20 2.36 8.20 7.49
C THR A 20 2.12 8.88 6.14
N LEU A 21 3.13 9.57 5.61
CA LEU A 21 3.03 10.26 4.32
C LEU A 21 2.66 9.28 3.19
N ARG A 22 3.36 8.15 3.10
CA ARG A 22 3.16 7.15 2.05
C ARG A 22 1.83 6.43 2.20
N THR A 23 1.42 6.07 3.41
CA THR A 23 0.11 5.46 3.67
C THR A 23 -1.01 6.39 3.23
N ASN A 24 -0.95 7.68 3.61
CA ASN A 24 -1.95 8.66 3.19
C ASN A 24 -2.02 8.79 1.66
N ALA A 25 -0.87 8.78 0.96
CA ALA A 25 -0.85 8.80 -0.50
C ALA A 25 -1.56 7.58 -1.10
N VAL A 26 -1.33 6.37 -0.56
CA VAL A 26 -2.03 5.14 -1.00
C VAL A 26 -3.54 5.26 -0.77
N LEU A 27 -3.96 5.69 0.42
CA LEU A 27 -5.40 5.87 0.73
C LEU A 27 -6.07 6.87 -0.20
N GLN A 28 -5.40 7.97 -0.56
CA GLN A 28 -5.92 8.91 -1.54
C GLN A 28 -6.06 8.30 -2.93
N LYS A 29 -5.11 7.47 -3.37
CA LYS A 29 -5.23 6.77 -4.66
C LYS A 29 -6.36 5.74 -4.66
N LEU A 30 -6.56 5.01 -3.56
CA LEU A 30 -7.69 4.10 -3.41
C LEU A 30 -9.03 4.85 -3.42
N LYS A 31 -9.10 6.03 -2.78
CA LYS A 31 -10.28 6.89 -2.86
C LYS A 31 -10.60 7.30 -4.29
N VAL A 32 -9.59 7.75 -5.06
CA VAL A 32 -9.76 8.13 -6.47
C VAL A 32 -10.20 6.92 -7.32
N LEU A 33 -9.60 5.76 -7.11
CA LEU A 33 -10.02 4.51 -7.76
C LEU A 33 -11.49 4.16 -7.45
N GLY A 34 -11.93 4.38 -6.21
CA GLY A 34 -13.31 4.16 -5.79
C GLY A 34 -14.34 4.99 -6.58
N ASN A 35 -13.95 6.12 -7.17
CA ASN A 35 -14.84 6.91 -8.03
C ASN A 35 -15.24 6.16 -9.32
N CYS A 36 -14.45 5.18 -9.75
CA CYS A 36 -14.78 4.32 -10.90
C CYS A 36 -15.97 3.40 -10.63
N SER A 37 -16.41 3.26 -9.37
CA SER A 37 -17.63 2.50 -9.02
C SER A 37 -18.93 3.14 -9.51
N ASN A 38 -18.88 4.36 -10.05
CA ASN A 38 -20.05 5.01 -10.63
C ASN A 38 -20.46 4.33 -11.94
N ARG A 39 -21.39 3.38 -11.86
CA ARG A 39 -21.95 2.65 -13.01
C ARG A 39 -22.71 3.54 -14.03
N GLN A 40 -23.04 4.78 -13.69
CA GLN A 40 -23.61 5.73 -14.66
C GLN A 40 -22.54 6.33 -15.58
N ALA A 41 -21.30 6.44 -15.11
CA ALA A 41 -20.17 7.01 -15.84
C ALA A 41 -19.28 5.94 -16.49
N TYR A 42 -19.28 4.72 -15.95
CA TYR A 42 -18.38 3.65 -16.37
C TYR A 42 -19.12 2.32 -16.49
N ALA A 43 -18.82 1.57 -17.55
CA ALA A 43 -19.23 0.18 -17.71
C ALA A 43 -18.07 -0.73 -17.29
N TYR A 44 -18.37 -1.71 -16.44
CA TYR A 44 -17.46 -2.73 -15.96
C TYR A 44 -18.27 -3.93 -15.44
N ASP A 45 -17.68 -5.10 -15.51
CA ASP A 45 -18.22 -6.31 -14.89
C ASP A 45 -17.47 -6.66 -13.60
N GLU A 46 -17.85 -7.77 -12.97
CA GLU A 46 -17.22 -8.21 -11.73
C GLU A 46 -15.80 -8.75 -11.98
N ASP A 47 -15.51 -9.33 -13.15
CA ASP A 47 -14.16 -9.82 -13.50
C ASP A 47 -13.15 -8.66 -13.59
N ASP A 48 -13.57 -7.51 -14.13
CA ASP A 48 -12.76 -6.30 -14.16
C ASP A 48 -12.42 -5.79 -12.76
N VAL A 49 -13.41 -5.79 -11.85
CA VAL A 49 -13.24 -5.40 -10.45
C VAL A 49 -12.29 -6.37 -9.74
N ASP A 50 -12.48 -7.67 -9.94
CA ASP A 50 -11.67 -8.72 -9.33
C ASP A 50 -10.20 -8.65 -9.76
N LYS A 51 -9.93 -8.40 -11.05
CA LYS A 51 -8.56 -8.21 -11.55
C LYS A 51 -7.86 -7.02 -10.89
N ILE A 52 -8.56 -5.90 -10.75
CA ILE A 52 -8.03 -4.68 -10.13
C ILE A 52 -7.65 -4.96 -8.66
N PHE A 53 -8.58 -5.51 -7.88
CA PHE A 53 -8.34 -5.72 -6.45
C PHE A 53 -7.37 -6.86 -6.17
N SER A 54 -7.37 -7.93 -6.97
CA SER A 54 -6.40 -9.03 -6.86
C SER A 54 -4.95 -8.55 -6.99
N GLU A 55 -4.66 -7.66 -7.94
CA GLU A 55 -3.31 -7.10 -8.11
C GLU A 55 -2.92 -6.15 -6.96
N ILE A 56 -3.87 -5.33 -6.46
CA ILE A 56 -3.64 -4.47 -5.29
C ILE A 56 -3.32 -5.33 -4.06
N GLU A 57 -4.13 -6.35 -3.79
CA GLU A 57 -3.92 -7.25 -2.66
C GLU A 57 -2.60 -8.01 -2.75
N ARG A 58 -2.26 -8.53 -3.94
CA ARG A 58 -0.99 -9.20 -4.20
C ARG A 58 0.18 -8.26 -3.84
N ARG A 59 0.15 -7.02 -4.32
CA ARG A 59 1.20 -6.04 -4.02
C ARG A 59 1.25 -5.68 -2.54
N VAL A 60 0.11 -5.54 -1.86
CA VAL A 60 0.05 -5.28 -0.42
C VAL A 60 0.71 -6.44 0.35
N LYS A 61 0.40 -7.69 -0.01
CA LYS A 61 1.03 -8.89 0.59
C LYS A 61 2.54 -8.88 0.40
N GLU A 62 3.03 -8.59 -0.80
CA GLU A 62 4.47 -8.52 -1.11
C GLU A 62 5.19 -7.43 -0.31
N VAL A 63 4.62 -6.23 -0.22
CA VAL A 63 5.21 -5.13 0.54
C VAL A 63 5.20 -5.43 2.03
N LYS A 64 4.11 -5.98 2.56
CA LYS A 64 4.01 -6.41 3.97
C LYS A 64 5.05 -7.48 4.30
N ALA A 65 5.29 -8.43 3.40
CA ALA A 65 6.30 -9.47 3.60
C ALA A 65 7.72 -8.90 3.82
N LYS A 66 8.06 -7.74 3.23
CA LYS A 66 9.37 -7.09 3.44
C LYS A 66 9.61 -6.62 4.88
N PHE A 67 8.55 -6.43 5.67
CA PHE A 67 8.66 -6.10 7.10
C PHE A 67 8.87 -7.32 7.98
N HIS A 68 8.56 -8.51 7.46
CA HIS A 68 8.76 -9.78 8.13
C HIS A 68 10.00 -10.44 7.54
N PHE A 69 11.17 -10.16 8.12
CA PHE A 69 12.39 -10.87 7.74
C PHE A 69 12.13 -12.38 7.82
N PRO A 70 12.32 -13.16 6.74
CA PRO A 70 12.23 -14.60 6.84
C PRO A 70 13.34 -15.05 7.80
N LYS A 71 12.97 -15.56 8.97
CA LYS A 71 13.90 -16.36 9.78
C LYS A 71 14.40 -17.47 8.85
N LYS A 72 15.72 -17.63 8.72
CA LYS A 72 16.31 -18.79 8.03
C LYS A 72 15.62 -20.04 8.60
N ARG A 73 14.83 -20.72 7.77
CA ARG A 73 14.32 -22.05 8.08
C ARG A 73 15.22 -22.99 7.33
N ASP A 74 16.05 -23.72 8.07
CA ASP A 74 16.78 -24.83 7.48
C ASP A 74 15.75 -25.88 7.06
N PHE A 75 15.75 -26.23 5.78
CA PHE A 75 14.94 -27.33 5.28
C PHE A 75 15.44 -28.64 5.90
N LYS A 76 14.52 -29.44 6.44
CA LYS A 76 14.77 -30.81 6.88
C LYS A 76 13.72 -31.71 6.23
N LEU A 77 14.17 -32.85 5.69
CA LEU A 77 13.32 -33.95 5.22
C LEU A 77 12.63 -34.64 6.41
#